data_AF-A0A1H9G1F8-F1
#
_entry.id   AF-A0A1H9G1F8-F1
#
_cell.length_a   1.000
_cell.length_b   1.000
_cell.length_c   1.000
_cell.angle_alpha   90.00
_cell.angle_beta   90.00
_cell.angle_gamma   90.00
#
_symmetry.space_group_name_H-M   'P 1'
#
loop_
_entity.id
_entity.type
_entity.pdbx_description
1 polymer ?
#
loop_
_entity_poly.entity_id
_entity_poly.type
_entity_poly.pdbx_seq_one_letter_code
_entity_poly.pdbx_strand_id
1 'polypeptide(L)'
;MNELQRQRDYLALCEAKARMCRYLDSKNWPAYAALLTEDYQLDISEGTGIPVIQGREAALARVRASIESARTVHQVHAPEIEIEGDEARAIWALQDRLIFANGAGMSGYGHYHERWVRREGQWRIAALKLTRLLVEMQPPPQA
;
A
#
# COMPACT_ATOMS: atom_id res chain seq x y z
N MET A 1 -0.81 -21.53 16.90
CA MET A 1 -1.02 -20.18 17.47
C MET A 1 -2.31 -20.21 18.29
N ASN A 2 -2.35 -19.62 19.49
CA ASN A 2 -3.59 -19.55 20.27
C ASN A 2 -4.49 -18.39 19.79
N GLU A 3 -5.77 -18.42 20.15
CA GLU A 3 -6.76 -17.45 19.66
C GLU A 3 -6.44 -16.01 20.05
N LEU A 4 -5.97 -15.77 21.29
CA LEU A 4 -5.62 -14.44 21.76
C LEU A 4 -4.45 -13.84 20.96
N GLN A 5 -3.44 -14.65 20.64
CA GLN A 5 -2.31 -14.21 19.83
C GLN A 5 -2.77 -13.87 18.41
N ARG A 6 -3.65 -14.70 17.83
CA ARG A 6 -4.22 -14.44 16.50
C ARG A 6 -4.97 -13.11 16.44
N GLN A 7 -5.78 -12.80 17.46
CA GLN A 7 -6.52 -11.53 17.55
C GLN A 7 -5.57 -10.32 17.68
N ARG A 8 -4.52 -10.44 18.49
CA ARG A 8 -3.49 -9.39 18.62
C ARG A 8 -2.77 -9.15 17.30
N ASP A 9 -2.42 -10.20 16.57
CA ASP A 9 -1.76 -10.09 15.28
C ASP A 9 -2.66 -9.47 14.21
N TYR A 10 -3.96 -9.83 14.21
CA TYR A 10 -4.95 -9.19 13.34
C TYR A 10 -5.04 -7.68 13.58
N LEU A 11 -5.10 -7.25 14.84
CA LEU A 11 -5.12 -5.83 15.20
C LEU A 11 -3.81 -5.14 14.80
N ALA A 12 -2.67 -5.77 15.05
CA ALA A 12 -1.36 -5.23 14.70
C ALA A 12 -1.20 -5.03 13.18
N LEU A 13 -1.70 -5.97 12.36
CA LEU A 13 -1.72 -5.85 10.90
C LEU A 13 -2.64 -4.72 10.44
N CYS A 14 -3.85 -4.60 11.01
CA CYS A 14 -4.76 -3.48 10.75
C CYS A 14 -4.11 -2.13 11.06
N GLU A 15 -3.47 -2.00 12.21
CA GLU A 15 -2.76 -0.78 12.59
C GLU A 15 -1.58 -0.49 11.66
N ALA A 16 -0.80 -1.51 11.29
CA ALA A 16 0.33 -1.36 10.38
C ALA A 16 -0.12 -0.88 8.99
N LYS A 17 -1.23 -1.43 8.47
CA LYS A 17 -1.82 -0.97 7.21
C LYS A 17 -2.35 0.47 7.30
N ALA A 18 -3.02 0.82 8.40
CA ALA A 18 -3.46 2.19 8.63
C ALA A 18 -2.28 3.18 8.69
N ARG A 19 -1.18 2.79 9.34
CA ARG A 19 0.08 3.57 9.36
C ARG A 19 0.66 3.70 7.95
N MET A 20 0.68 2.63 7.16
CA MET A 20 1.16 2.65 5.76
C MET A 20 0.39 3.67 4.92
N CYS A 21 -0.95 3.67 4.97
CA CYS A 21 -1.78 4.65 4.26
C CYS A 21 -1.46 6.09 4.71
N ARG A 22 -1.45 6.32 6.03
CA ARG A 22 -1.14 7.64 6.60
C ARG A 22 0.26 8.14 6.21
N TYR A 23 1.29 7.28 6.27
CA TYR A 23 2.66 7.66 5.92
C TYR A 23 2.79 7.96 4.42
N LEU A 24 2.12 7.19 3.57
CA LEU A 24 2.09 7.44 2.12
C LEU A 24 1.45 8.79 1.80
N ASP A 25 0.31 9.08 2.41
CA ASP A 25 -0.44 10.31 2.17
C ASP A 25 0.29 11.54 2.70
N SER A 26 0.89 11.43 3.89
CA SER A 26 1.70 12.49 4.49
C SER A 26 3.13 12.56 3.93
N LYS A 27 3.49 11.73 2.95
CA LYS A 27 4.85 11.66 2.36
C LYS A 27 5.96 11.43 3.40
N ASN A 28 5.66 10.71 4.48
CA ASN A 28 6.64 10.34 5.49
C ASN A 28 7.46 9.12 5.02
N TRP A 29 8.38 9.38 4.09
CA TRP A 29 9.16 8.35 3.42
C TRP A 29 10.01 7.49 4.36
N PRO A 30 10.69 8.04 5.39
CA PRO A 30 11.43 7.20 6.33
C PRO A 30 10.53 6.21 7.08
N ALA A 31 9.36 6.66 7.55
CA ALA A 31 8.43 5.78 8.27
C ALA A 31 7.75 4.77 7.33
N TYR A 32 7.42 5.19 6.10
CA TYR A 32 6.89 4.29 5.07
C TYR A 32 7.90 3.20 4.73
N ALA A 33 9.17 3.55 4.47
CA ALA A 33 10.24 2.60 4.18
C ALA A 33 10.48 1.60 5.33
N ALA A 34 10.40 2.05 6.58
CA ALA A 34 10.56 1.19 7.75
C ALA A 34 9.47 0.10 7.88
N LEU A 35 8.30 0.29 7.26
CA LEU A 35 7.24 -0.73 7.20
C LEU A 35 7.49 -1.79 6.13
N LEU A 36 8.41 -1.57 5.20
CA LEU A 36 8.69 -2.48 4.09
C LEU A 36 9.91 -3.35 4.43
N THR A 37 9.88 -4.63 4.05
CA THR A 37 11.09 -5.45 4.10
C THR A 37 12.10 -4.98 3.05
N GLU A 38 13.38 -5.28 3.27
CA GLU A 38 14.44 -4.91 2.30
C GLU A 38 14.19 -5.52 0.92
N ASP A 39 13.72 -6.77 0.89
CA ASP A 39 13.34 -7.58 -0.27
C ASP A 39 11.91 -7.32 -0.77
N TYR A 40 11.30 -6.18 -0.41
CA TYR A 40 9.92 -5.85 -0.76
C TYR A 40 9.65 -5.91 -2.27
N GLN A 41 8.48 -6.45 -2.63
CA GLN A 41 8.02 -6.54 -4.01
C GLN A 41 6.81 -5.63 -4.24
N LEU A 42 6.88 -4.80 -5.28
CA LEU A 42 5.79 -3.94 -5.70
C LEU A 42 5.30 -4.35 -7.10
N ASP A 43 4.09 -4.89 -7.16
CA ASP A 43 3.39 -5.19 -8.40
C ASP A 43 2.27 -4.16 -8.62
N ILE A 44 2.54 -3.22 -9.53
CA ILE A 44 1.57 -2.25 -10.04
C ILE A 44 1.39 -2.44 -11.55
N SER A 45 1.72 -3.62 -12.07
CA SER A 45 1.70 -3.92 -13.51
C SER A 45 0.31 -3.72 -14.12
N GLU A 46 -0.73 -4.03 -13.34
CA GLU A 46 -2.11 -3.77 -13.70
C GLU A 46 -2.40 -2.27 -13.76
N GLY A 47 -2.64 -1.76 -14.97
CA GLY A 47 -2.90 -0.34 -15.24
C GLY A 47 -1.66 0.48 -15.60
N THR A 48 -0.43 -0.01 -15.36
CA THR A 48 0.81 0.72 -15.74
C THR A 48 1.67 0.00 -16.77
N GLY A 49 1.56 -1.33 -16.89
CA GLY A 49 2.44 -2.16 -17.72
C GLY A 49 3.88 -2.28 -17.19
N ILE A 50 4.18 -1.72 -16.01
CA ILE A 50 5.51 -1.77 -15.40
C ILE A 50 5.74 -3.19 -14.83
N PRO A 51 6.88 -3.85 -15.11
CA PRO A 51 7.22 -5.13 -14.49
C PRO A 51 7.29 -5.04 -12.96
N VAL A 52 7.12 -6.17 -12.28
CA VAL A 52 7.23 -6.24 -10.81
C VAL A 52 8.56 -5.66 -10.35
N ILE A 53 8.51 -4.69 -9.44
CA ILE A 53 9.68 -4.00 -8.91
C ILE A 53 10.17 -4.74 -7.68
N GLN A 54 11.46 -5.06 -7.67
CA GLN A 54 12.13 -5.82 -6.61
C GLN A 54 12.98 -4.89 -5.75
N GLY A 55 12.87 -5.03 -4.43
CA GLY A 55 13.64 -4.30 -3.44
C GLY A 55 12.99 -2.99 -3.00
N ARG A 56 13.08 -2.72 -1.69
CA ARG A 56 12.49 -1.55 -1.05
C ARG A 56 12.88 -0.23 -1.69
N GLU A 57 14.17 -0.03 -1.95
CA GLU A 57 14.69 1.24 -2.48
C GLU A 57 14.15 1.54 -3.87
N ALA A 58 14.13 0.55 -4.76
CA ALA A 58 13.59 0.69 -6.11
C ALA A 58 12.08 0.95 -6.09
N ALA A 59 11.34 0.24 -5.23
CA ALA A 59 9.91 0.45 -5.06
C ALA A 59 9.61 1.85 -4.50
N LEU A 60 10.35 2.30 -3.49
CA LEU A 60 10.18 3.64 -2.91
C LEU A 60 10.49 4.72 -3.94
N ALA A 61 11.58 4.59 -4.71
CA ALA A 61 11.91 5.51 -5.78
C ALA A 61 10.78 5.61 -6.82
N ARG A 62 10.17 4.48 -7.20
CA ARG A 62 9.01 4.47 -8.10
C ARG A 62 7.80 5.18 -7.50
N VAL A 63 7.43 4.85 -6.28
CA VAL A 63 6.27 5.46 -5.59
C VAL A 63 6.46 6.97 -5.54
N ARG A 64 7.62 7.43 -5.06
CA ARG A 64 7.98 8.85 -5.00
C ARG A 64 7.90 9.52 -6.36
N ALA A 65 8.53 8.96 -7.39
CA ALA A 65 8.44 9.49 -8.75
C ALA A 65 6.99 9.64 -9.26
N SER A 66 6.06 8.81 -8.77
CA SER A 66 4.66 8.85 -9.20
C SER A 66 3.82 9.88 -8.44
N ILE A 67 4.12 10.15 -7.17
CA ILE A 67 3.22 10.90 -6.28
C ILE A 67 3.88 11.98 -5.41
N GLU A 68 5.18 12.29 -5.57
CA GLU A 68 5.91 13.21 -4.67
C GLU A 68 5.20 14.57 -4.54
N SER A 69 4.76 15.15 -5.66
CA SER A 69 4.07 16.44 -5.71
C SER A 69 2.54 16.32 -5.69
N ALA A 70 1.99 15.11 -5.64
CA ALA A 70 0.56 14.88 -5.64
C ALA A 70 0.01 14.88 -4.21
N ARG A 71 -1.17 15.46 -4.03
CA ARG A 71 -1.99 15.20 -2.84
C ARG A 71 -2.66 13.85 -3.02
N THR A 72 -2.43 12.94 -2.10
CA THR A 72 -2.97 11.57 -2.18
C THR A 72 -3.82 11.27 -0.97
N VAL A 73 -4.82 10.43 -1.16
CA VAL A 73 -5.66 9.85 -0.11
C VAL A 73 -5.81 8.38 -0.43
N HIS A 74 -5.33 7.50 0.44
CA HIS A 74 -5.49 6.06 0.31
C HIS A 74 -6.38 5.54 1.44
N GLN A 75 -7.53 5.00 1.08
CA GLN A 75 -8.50 4.42 2.01
C GLN A 75 -8.62 2.93 1.76
N VAL A 76 -8.53 2.16 2.84
CA VAL A 76 -8.74 0.72 2.81
C VAL A 76 -9.86 0.30 3.75
N HIS A 77 -10.57 -0.76 3.38
CA HIS A 77 -11.78 -1.21 4.06
C HIS A 77 -11.76 -2.71 4.31
N ALA A 78 -12.42 -3.12 5.39
CA ALA A 78 -12.82 -4.50 5.72
C ALA A 78 -11.86 -5.60 5.20
N PRO A 79 -10.72 -5.83 5.88
CA PRO A 79 -9.72 -6.74 5.35
C PRO A 79 -10.08 -8.21 5.47
N GLU A 80 -9.57 -9.00 4.53
CA GLU A 80 -9.48 -10.45 4.63
C GLU A 80 -8.04 -10.80 5.01
N ILE A 81 -7.82 -11.37 6.20
CA ILE A 81 -6.46 -11.64 6.71
C ILE A 81 -6.31 -13.11 7.14
N GLU A 82 -5.35 -13.79 6.54
CA GLU A 82 -4.89 -15.12 6.90
C GLU A 82 -3.54 -15.00 7.60
N ILE A 83 -3.39 -15.59 8.80
CA ILE A 83 -2.17 -15.50 9.62
C ILE A 83 -1.65 -16.91 9.91
N GLU A 84 -0.42 -17.16 9.53
CA GLU A 84 0.27 -18.45 9.66
C GLU A 84 1.65 -18.22 10.32
N GLY A 85 1.69 -18.31 11.65
CA GLY A 85 2.93 -18.09 12.40
C GLY A 85 3.42 -16.65 12.25
N ASP A 86 4.60 -16.48 11.65
CA ASP A 86 5.25 -15.19 11.37
C ASP A 86 4.95 -14.64 9.97
N GLU A 87 4.01 -15.25 9.23
CA GLU A 87 3.57 -14.78 7.93
C GLU A 87 2.07 -14.46 7.95
N ALA A 88 1.67 -13.49 7.11
CA ALA A 88 0.27 -13.23 6.86
C ALA A 88 0.02 -12.82 5.41
N ARG A 89 -1.16 -13.18 4.91
CA ARG A 89 -1.70 -12.73 3.61
C ARG A 89 -2.91 -11.86 3.89
N ALA A 90 -2.98 -10.72 3.22
CA ALA A 90 -4.07 -9.77 3.42
C ALA A 90 -4.62 -9.27 2.09
N ILE A 91 -5.94 -9.13 2.00
CA ILE A 91 -6.62 -8.42 0.93
C ILE A 91 -7.31 -7.20 1.54
N TRP A 92 -7.14 -6.05 0.89
CA TRP A 92 -7.76 -4.80 1.30
C TRP A 92 -8.54 -4.21 0.13
N ALA A 93 -9.83 -3.94 0.33
CA ALA A 93 -10.59 -3.13 -0.61
C ALA A 93 -10.06 -1.69 -0.58
N LEU A 94 -9.55 -1.20 -1.70
CA LEU A 94 -8.88 0.08 -1.86
C LEU A 94 -9.78 1.08 -2.60
N GLN A 95 -9.80 2.30 -2.08
CA GLN A 95 -10.10 3.51 -2.84
C GLN A 95 -8.94 4.49 -2.69
N ASP A 96 -8.42 5.01 -3.80
CA ASP A 96 -7.43 6.07 -3.80
C ASP A 96 -7.89 7.31 -4.58
N ARG A 97 -7.50 8.49 -4.09
CA ARG A 97 -7.72 9.76 -4.76
C ARG A 97 -6.41 10.52 -4.83
N LEU A 98 -6.01 10.87 -6.04
CA LEU A 98 -4.82 11.65 -6.31
C LEU A 98 -5.23 12.96 -6.98
N ILE A 99 -4.65 14.07 -6.50
CA ILE A 99 -4.69 15.37 -7.16
C ILE A 99 -3.26 15.75 -7.49
N PHE A 100 -2.93 15.78 -8.77
CA PHE A 100 -1.60 16.10 -9.27
C PHE A 100 -1.33 17.60 -9.24
N ALA A 101 -0.06 17.99 -9.35
CA ALA A 101 0.38 19.38 -9.26
C ALA A 101 -0.26 20.29 -10.33
N ASN A 102 -0.61 19.75 -11.50
CA ASN A 102 -1.30 20.48 -12.56
C ASN A 102 -2.84 20.58 -12.33
N GLY A 103 -3.36 20.06 -11.22
CA GLY A 103 -4.78 20.04 -10.90
C GLY A 103 -5.56 18.88 -11.50
N ALA A 104 -4.95 18.03 -12.34
CA ALA A 104 -5.58 16.81 -12.81
C ALA A 104 -5.87 15.87 -11.62
N GLY A 105 -7.00 15.18 -11.68
CA GLY A 105 -7.43 14.24 -10.65
C GLY A 105 -7.45 12.80 -11.17
N MET A 106 -7.22 11.86 -10.28
CA MET A 106 -7.44 10.44 -10.53
C MET A 106 -8.11 9.83 -9.30
N SER A 107 -9.26 9.16 -9.50
CA SER A 107 -9.83 8.25 -8.51
C SER A 107 -9.60 6.82 -8.98
N GLY A 108 -9.18 5.93 -8.09
CA GLY A 108 -9.05 4.52 -8.39
C GLY A 108 -9.71 3.64 -7.34
N TYR A 109 -10.17 2.48 -7.78
CA TYR A 109 -10.87 1.49 -6.97
C TYR A 109 -10.33 0.12 -7.31
N GLY A 110 -10.12 -0.72 -6.31
CA GLY A 110 -9.59 -2.07 -6.51
C GLY A 110 -9.17 -2.71 -5.22
N HIS A 111 -8.09 -3.49 -5.26
CA HIS A 111 -7.61 -4.21 -4.09
C HIS A 111 -6.09 -4.14 -3.97
N TYR A 112 -5.63 -4.12 -2.72
CA TYR A 112 -4.29 -4.54 -2.40
C TYR A 112 -4.30 -6.02 -2.02
N HIS A 113 -3.42 -6.80 -2.63
CA HIS A 113 -3.07 -8.15 -2.20
C HIS A 113 -1.66 -8.09 -1.62
N GLU A 114 -1.52 -8.41 -0.34
CA GLU A 114 -0.28 -8.20 0.39
C GLU A 114 0.21 -9.46 1.07
N ARG A 115 1.53 -9.58 1.13
CA ARG A 115 2.22 -10.53 2.00
C ARG A 115 2.95 -9.76 3.09
N TRP A 116 2.76 -10.19 4.32
CA TRP A 116 3.33 -9.61 5.52
C TRP A 116 4.21 -10.65 6.21
N VAL A 117 5.31 -10.19 6.81
CA VAL A 117 6.20 -11.01 7.62
C VAL A 117 6.50 -10.32 8.93
N ARG A 118 6.54 -11.09 10.02
CA ARG A 118 6.93 -10.59 11.32
C ARG A 118 8.45 -10.74 11.48
N ARG A 119 9.15 -9.62 11.69
CA ARG A 119 10.58 -9.58 12.00
C ARG A 119 10.77 -8.76 13.26
N GLU A 120 11.50 -9.31 14.24
CA GLU A 120 11.78 -8.63 15.52
C GLU A 120 10.49 -8.19 16.25
N GLY A 121 9.44 -9.01 16.18
CA GLY A 121 8.14 -8.72 16.79
C GLY A 121 7.28 -7.69 16.06
N GLN A 122 7.70 -7.21 14.89
CA GLN A 122 6.96 -6.22 14.09
C GLN A 122 6.54 -6.79 12.73
N TRP A 123 5.28 -6.58 12.36
CA TRP A 123 4.79 -6.88 11.01
C TRP A 123 5.33 -5.87 10.00
N ARG A 124 5.90 -6.39 8.90
CA ARG A 124 6.43 -5.62 7.77
C ARG A 124 5.84 -6.15 6.46
N ILE A 125 5.63 -5.28 5.49
CA ILE A 125 5.10 -5.63 4.17
C ILE A 125 6.25 -6.18 3.33
N ALA A 126 6.11 -7.42 2.87
CA ALA A 126 7.07 -8.10 2.02
C ALA A 126 6.67 -8.09 0.55
N ALA A 127 5.37 -8.00 0.25
CA ALA A 127 4.90 -7.80 -1.11
C ALA A 127 3.56 -7.07 -1.12
N LEU A 128 3.32 -6.29 -2.17
CA LEU A 128 2.04 -5.67 -2.49
C LEU A 128 1.79 -5.80 -3.99
N LYS A 129 0.62 -6.34 -4.34
CA LYS A 129 0.04 -6.25 -5.68
C LYS A 129 -1.20 -5.36 -5.63
N LEU A 130 -1.27 -4.41 -6.55
CA LEU A 130 -2.43 -3.58 -6.79
C LEU A 130 -3.21 -4.11 -7.99
N THR A 131 -4.50 -4.39 -7.79
CA THR A 131 -5.46 -4.65 -8.86
C THR A 131 -6.40 -3.46 -9.02
N ARG A 132 -6.92 -3.22 -10.22
CA ARG A 132 -7.77 -2.06 -10.55
C ARG A 132 -9.10 -2.53 -11.13
N LEU A 133 -10.19 -2.17 -10.47
CA LEU A 133 -11.55 -2.39 -10.96
C LEU A 133 -12.05 -1.19 -11.78
N LEU A 134 -11.78 0.02 -11.29
CA LEU A 134 -12.18 1.27 -11.92
C LEU A 134 -11.09 2.32 -11.74
N VAL A 135 -10.87 3.11 -12.78
CA VAL A 135 -10.02 4.30 -12.75
C VAL A 135 -10.77 5.43 -13.44
N GLU A 136 -10.97 6.53 -12.72
CA GLU A 136 -11.63 7.72 -13.23
C GLU A 136 -10.62 8.86 -13.31
N MET A 137 -10.46 9.41 -14.51
CA MET A 137 -9.59 10.55 -14.76
C MET A 137 -10.41 11.84 -14.78
N GLN A 138 -9.92 12.85 -14.08
CA GLN A 138 -10.45 14.21 -14.13
C GLN A 138 -9.41 15.13 -14.78
N PRO A 139 -9.77 15.86 -15.86
CA PRO A 139 -8.85 16.82 -16.45
C PRO A 139 -8.56 17.97 -15.47
N PRO A 140 -7.43 18.68 -15.63
CA PRO A 140 -7.17 19.87 -14.84
C PRO A 140 -8.25 20.94 -15.08
N PRO A 141 -8.49 21.84 -14.12
CA PRO A 141 -9.42 22.96 -14.32
C PRO A 141 -9.06 23.76 -15.58
N GLN A 142 -10.07 24.15 -16.36
CA GLN A 142 -9.86 25.13 -17.43
C GLN A 142 -9.68 26.52 -16.79
N ALA A 143 -8.72 27.29 -17.31
CA ALA A 143 -8.42 28.64 -16.84
C ALA A 143 -9.58 29.61 -17.08
#